data_AF-A0A954KS44-F1
#
_entry.id   AF-A0A954KS44-F1
#
_cell.length_a   1.000
_cell.length_b   1.000
_cell.length_c   1.000
_cell.angle_alpha   90.00
_cell.angle_beta   90.00
_cell.angle_gamma   90.00
#
_symmetry.space_group_name_H-M   'P 1'
#
loop_
_entity.id
_entity.type
_entity.pdbx_description
1 polymer ?
#
loop_
_entity_poly.entity_id
_entity_poly.type
_entity_poly.pdbx_seq_one_letter_code
_entity_poly.pdbx_strand_id
1 'polypeptide(L)'
;MKTFLPVLTGLVFALYCCCSVALGESDPPAEFTKEQLDFFEAKVRPLLKSECYHCHSARKQEGSLRLDARSLILEGGDSGPAMEPGDPAGSLIIEAVKREGF
;
A
#
# COMPACT_ATOMS: atom_id res chain seq x y z
N MET A 1 49.27 11.07 41.24
CA MET A 1 48.82 10.31 40.05
C MET A 1 47.54 9.60 40.47
N LYS A 2 46.38 10.18 40.13
CA LYS A 2 45.47 9.69 39.07
C LYS A 2 44.89 8.29 39.42
N THR A 3 43.60 8.02 39.56
CA THR A 3 42.38 8.81 39.42
C THR A 3 41.18 7.88 39.73
N PHE A 4 40.18 8.39 40.47
CA PHE A 4 38.74 8.33 40.15
C PHE A 4 37.94 7.00 40.27
N LEU A 5 37.18 6.92 41.38
CA LEU A 5 35.71 6.69 41.39
C LEU A 5 35.05 7.34 40.13
N PRO A 6 34.04 6.76 39.43
CA PRO A 6 32.89 6.05 40.01
C PRO A 6 32.28 4.91 39.16
N VAL A 7 32.01 3.76 39.79
CA VAL A 7 31.14 2.69 39.24
C VAL A 7 29.65 3.10 39.25
N LEU A 8 29.30 4.27 39.83
CA LEU A 8 27.93 4.78 39.93
C LEU A 8 27.42 5.57 38.72
N THR A 9 28.26 5.92 37.74
CA THR A 9 27.83 6.69 36.54
C THR A 9 27.33 5.83 35.37
N GLY A 10 27.36 4.49 35.48
CA GLY A 10 26.93 3.59 34.41
C GLY A 10 25.41 3.41 34.29
N LEU A 11 24.66 3.60 35.37
CA LEU A 11 23.20 3.34 35.41
C LEU A 11 22.34 4.52 34.94
N VAL A 12 22.90 5.75 34.89
CA VAL A 12 22.16 6.94 34.44
C VAL A 12 22.27 7.14 32.92
N PHE A 13 23.35 6.67 32.29
CA PHE A 13 23.54 6.79 30.83
C PHE A 13 22.64 5.84 30.03
N ALA A 14 22.30 4.68 30.61
CA ALA A 14 21.34 3.73 30.02
C ALA A 14 19.89 4.24 30.01
N LEU A 15 19.55 5.19 30.88
CA LEU A 15 18.23 5.83 30.94
C LEU A 15 18.10 7.06 30.02
N TYR A 16 19.21 7.64 29.56
CA TYR A 16 19.18 8.84 28.72
C TYR A 16 19.18 8.54 27.21
N CYS A 17 19.52 7.31 26.80
CA CYS A 17 19.59 6.92 25.39
C CYS A 17 18.26 6.37 24.83
N CYS A 18 17.26 6.11 25.68
CA CYS A 18 15.97 5.55 25.25
C CYS A 18 14.93 6.60 24.82
N CYS A 19 15.18 7.91 24.97
CA CYS A 19 14.20 8.96 24.64
C CYS A 19 14.33 9.57 23.24
N SER A 20 15.18 9.00 22.37
CA SER A 20 15.31 9.47 20.98
C SER A 20 14.73 8.49 19.97
N VAL A 21 13.67 7.74 20.34
CA VAL A 21 12.77 7.22 19.30
C VAL A 21 12.10 8.45 18.70
N ALA A 22 12.71 8.98 17.63
CA ALA A 22 12.07 9.89 16.73
C ALA A 22 10.75 9.23 16.33
N LEU A 23 9.65 9.82 16.77
CA LEU A 23 8.33 9.54 16.20
C LEU A 23 8.50 9.84 14.72
N GLY A 24 8.55 8.78 13.90
CA GLY A 24 8.41 8.93 12.46
C GLY A 24 7.04 9.56 12.26
N GLU A 25 7.04 10.85 11.93
CA GLU A 25 5.86 11.56 11.45
C GLU A 25 5.49 10.84 10.15
N SER A 26 4.60 9.86 10.23
CA SER A 26 4.07 9.23 9.05
C SER A 26 3.28 10.31 8.34
N ASP A 27 3.75 10.77 7.18
CA ASP A 27 2.96 11.66 6.33
C ASP A 27 1.54 11.11 6.25
N PRO A 28 0.51 11.96 6.43
CA PRO A 28 -0.86 11.49 6.34
C PRO A 28 -1.04 10.75 5.00
N PRO A 29 -1.80 9.64 4.98
CA PRO A 29 -2.05 8.92 3.74
C PRO A 29 -2.51 9.93 2.69
N ALA A 30 -1.89 9.89 1.51
CA ALA A 30 -2.20 10.83 0.44
C ALA A 30 -3.71 10.76 0.14
N GLU A 31 -4.44 11.82 0.53
CA GLU A 31 -5.86 11.97 0.26
C GLU A 31 -6.04 12.23 -1.24
N PHE A 32 -7.02 11.55 -1.86
CA PHE A 32 -7.32 11.75 -3.29
C PHE A 32 -8.04 13.09 -3.49
N THR A 33 -7.63 13.87 -4.49
CA THR A 33 -8.33 15.11 -4.82
C THR A 33 -9.70 14.81 -5.43
N LYS A 34 -10.60 15.80 -5.39
CA LYS A 34 -11.92 15.67 -6.01
C LYS A 34 -11.81 15.33 -7.50
N GLU A 35 -10.88 15.97 -8.21
CA GLU A 35 -10.67 15.77 -9.65
C GLU A 35 -10.22 14.35 -9.96
N GLN A 36 -9.38 13.76 -9.11
CA GLN A 36 -8.95 12.36 -9.25
C GLN A 36 -10.12 11.39 -9.05
N LEU A 37 -10.96 11.63 -8.04
CA LEU A 37 -12.15 10.82 -7.79
C LEU A 37 -13.17 10.96 -8.91
N ASP A 38 -13.43 12.19 -9.39
CA ASP A 38 -14.32 12.45 -10.52
C ASP A 38 -13.83 11.71 -11.78
N PHE A 39 -12.52 11.75 -12.05
CA PHE A 39 -11.93 11.02 -13.17
C PHE A 39 -12.11 9.51 -13.01
N PHE A 40 -11.84 8.96 -11.82
CA PHE A 40 -12.03 7.53 -11.54
C PHE A 40 -13.47 7.10 -11.78
N GLU A 41 -14.44 7.84 -11.25
CA GLU A 41 -15.87 7.53 -11.38
C GLU A 41 -16.36 7.69 -12.83
N ALA A 42 -15.87 8.70 -13.55
CA ALA A 42 -16.31 8.98 -14.92
C ALA A 42 -15.62 8.11 -15.98
N LYS A 43 -14.39 7.65 -15.73
CA LYS A 43 -13.55 6.99 -16.76
C LYS A 43 -13.12 5.57 -16.38
N VAL A 44 -12.74 5.33 -15.13
CA VAL A 44 -12.15 4.06 -14.71
C VAL A 44 -13.22 3.06 -14.27
N ARG A 45 -14.13 3.43 -13.35
CA ARG A 45 -15.18 2.53 -12.87
C ARG A 45 -16.09 1.98 -13.98
N PRO A 46 -16.53 2.77 -14.97
CA PRO A 46 -17.36 2.24 -16.06
C PRO A 46 -16.63 1.19 -16.89
N LEU A 47 -15.33 1.38 -17.13
CA LEU A 47 -14.49 0.41 -17.86
C LEU A 47 -14.35 -0.91 -17.08
N LEU A 48 -14.05 -0.83 -15.78
CA LEU A 48 -13.97 -2.04 -14.94
C LEU A 48 -15.30 -2.78 -14.90
N LYS A 49 -16.41 -2.04 -14.88
CA LYS A 49 -17.75 -2.62 -14.90
C LYS A 49 -18.09 -3.32 -16.22
N SER A 50 -17.68 -2.76 -17.36
CA SER A 50 -17.98 -3.35 -18.68
C SER A 50 -17.07 -4.53 -19.00
N GLU A 51 -15.77 -4.43 -18.69
CA GLU A 51 -14.78 -5.41 -19.15
C GLU A 51 -14.40 -6.46 -18.10
N CYS A 52 -14.48 -6.14 -16.80
CA CYS A 52 -13.86 -6.97 -15.76
C CYS A 52 -14.86 -7.59 -14.78
N TYR A 53 -15.90 -6.84 -14.37
CA TYR A 53 -16.78 -7.25 -13.27
C TYR A 53 -17.63 -8.48 -13.57
N HIS A 54 -17.79 -8.86 -14.85
CA HIS A 54 -18.47 -10.10 -15.19
C HIS A 54 -17.80 -11.32 -14.52
N CYS A 55 -16.47 -11.31 -14.41
CA CYS A 55 -15.67 -12.40 -13.83
C CYS A 55 -14.96 -12.08 -12.52
N HIS A 56 -14.70 -10.80 -12.20
CA HIS A 56 -13.93 -10.38 -11.03
C HIS A 56 -14.69 -9.37 -10.15
N SER A 57 -15.87 -9.76 -9.66
CA SER A 57 -16.73 -8.96 -8.77
C SER A 57 -17.37 -9.81 -7.67
N ALA A 58 -18.23 -9.22 -6.84
CA ALA A 58 -18.96 -9.98 -5.83
C ALA A 58 -19.76 -11.18 -6.39
N ARG A 59 -20.19 -11.09 -7.66
CA ARG A 59 -21.01 -12.12 -8.32
C ARG A 59 -20.19 -13.34 -8.76
N LYS A 60 -18.95 -13.13 -9.19
CA LYS A 60 -18.03 -14.17 -9.67
C LYS A 60 -16.60 -13.72 -9.39
N GLN A 61 -15.78 -14.63 -8.87
CA GLN A 61 -14.43 -14.35 -8.40
C GLN A 61 -13.45 -15.33 -9.05
N GLU A 62 -13.27 -15.22 -10.37
CA GLU A 62 -12.27 -16.02 -11.06
C GLU A 62 -10.86 -15.66 -10.55
N GLY A 63 -10.04 -16.67 -10.30
CA GLY A 63 -8.69 -16.49 -9.73
C GLY A 63 -8.69 -15.82 -8.35
N SER A 64 -9.77 -15.98 -7.58
CA SER A 64 -9.98 -15.33 -6.27
C SER A 64 -9.92 -13.79 -6.32
N LEU A 65 -10.00 -13.17 -7.51
CA LEU A 65 -9.77 -11.75 -7.71
C LEU A 65 -11.05 -10.92 -7.68
N ARG A 66 -10.96 -9.73 -7.09
CA ARG A 66 -12.05 -8.76 -6.95
C ARG A 66 -11.58 -7.36 -7.34
N LEU A 67 -12.22 -6.78 -8.36
CA LEU A 67 -11.86 -5.46 -8.92
C LEU A 67 -12.87 -4.34 -8.61
N ASP A 68 -13.88 -4.62 -7.79
CA ASP A 68 -15.00 -3.72 -7.45
C ASP A 68 -14.82 -2.97 -6.12
N ALA A 69 -13.75 -3.25 -5.38
CA ALA A 69 -13.37 -2.51 -4.17
C ALA A 69 -11.85 -2.30 -4.11
N ARG A 70 -11.41 -1.09 -3.74
CA ARG A 70 -9.99 -0.72 -3.68
C ARG A 70 -9.18 -1.68 -2.81
N SER A 71 -9.65 -1.99 -1.61
CA SER A 71 -8.93 -2.90 -0.69
C SER A 71 -8.72 -4.28 -1.30
N LEU A 72 -9.70 -4.79 -2.03
CA LEU A 72 -9.62 -6.11 -2.67
C LEU A 72 -8.75 -6.11 -3.93
N ILE A 73 -8.67 -4.99 -4.65
CA ILE A 73 -7.69 -4.82 -5.75
C ILE A 73 -6.26 -4.91 -5.20
N LEU A 74 -6.01 -4.27 -4.04
CA LEU A 74 -4.70 -4.28 -3.40
C LEU A 74 -4.35 -5.64 -2.78
N GLU A 75 -5.36 -6.36 -2.28
CA GLU A 75 -5.19 -7.75 -1.83
C GLU A 75 -4.86 -8.68 -3.01
N GLY A 76 -5.57 -8.51 -4.13
CA GLY A 76 -5.35 -9.25 -5.36
C GLY A 76 -6.09 -10.59 -5.40
N GLY A 77 -5.50 -11.55 -6.11
CA GLY A 77 -6.05 -12.90 -6.27
C GLY A 77 -4.95 -13.96 -6.22
N ASP A 78 -5.16 -15.10 -6.88
CA ASP A 78 -4.23 -16.24 -6.85
C ASP A 78 -2.83 -15.89 -7.40
N SER A 79 -2.72 -14.85 -8.23
CA SER A 79 -1.47 -14.34 -8.81
C SER A 79 -0.77 -13.28 -7.95
N GLY A 80 -1.35 -12.89 -6.81
CA GLY A 80 -0.87 -11.79 -5.96
C GLY A 80 -1.65 -10.48 -6.17
N PRO A 81 -1.15 -9.36 -5.60
CA PRO A 81 -1.76 -8.03 -5.69
C PRO A 81 -2.04 -7.61 -7.13
N ALA A 82 -3.25 -7.12 -7.39
CA ALA A 82 -3.59 -6.68 -8.75
C ALA A 82 -3.03 -5.29 -9.08
N MET A 83 -2.74 -4.47 -8.06
CA MET A 83 -2.25 -3.11 -8.22
C MET A 83 -1.28 -2.73 -7.12
N GLU A 84 -0.17 -2.12 -7.52
CA GLU A 84 0.80 -1.47 -6.65
C GLU A 84 0.61 0.06 -6.70
N PRO A 85 0.18 0.71 -5.60
CA PRO A 85 -0.04 2.15 -5.57
C PRO A 85 1.23 2.93 -5.92
N GLY A 86 1.13 3.79 -6.94
CA GLY A 86 2.27 4.60 -7.40
C GLY A 86 3.21 3.89 -8.37
N ASP A 87 3.04 2.58 -8.60
CA ASP A 87 3.80 1.81 -9.59
C ASP A 87 2.89 1.10 -10.60
N PRO A 88 2.46 1.79 -11.67
CA PRO A 88 1.70 1.17 -12.74
C PRO A 88 2.47 0.09 -13.50
N ALA A 89 3.82 0.15 -13.53
CA ALA A 89 4.63 -0.81 -14.28
C ALA A 89 4.74 -2.15 -13.54
N GLY A 90 4.76 -2.13 -12.21
CA GLY A 90 4.70 -3.32 -11.35
C GLY A 90 3.30 -3.87 -11.07
N SER A 91 2.25 -3.29 -11.68
CA SER A 91 0.86 -3.67 -11.40
C SER A 91 0.31 -4.71 -12.40
N LEU A 92 -0.09 -5.89 -11.92
CA LEU A 92 -0.64 -6.98 -12.75
C LEU A 92 -1.88 -6.57 -13.57
N ILE A 93 -2.73 -5.68 -13.04
CA ILE A 93 -3.90 -5.20 -13.78
C ILE A 93 -3.51 -4.44 -15.06
N ILE A 94 -2.35 -3.77 -15.06
CA ILE A 94 -1.84 -3.05 -16.23
C ILE A 94 -1.28 -4.02 -17.26
N GLU A 95 -0.57 -5.06 -16.84
CA GLU A 95 -0.12 -6.15 -17.73
C GLU A 95 -1.33 -6.82 -18.40
N ALA A 96 -2.37 -7.14 -17.64
CA ALA A 96 -3.60 -7.76 -18.15
C ALA A 96 -4.30 -6.89 -19.21
N VAL A 97 -4.40 -5.57 -18.97
CA VAL A 97 -4.99 -4.61 -19.93
C VAL A 97 -4.15 -4.51 -21.20
N LYS A 98 -2.81 -4.53 -21.07
CA LYS A 98 -1.90 -4.51 -22.21
C LYS A 98 -1.79 -5.87 -22.93
N ARG A 99 -2.31 -6.93 -22.32
CA ARG A 99 -2.15 -8.33 -22.77
C ARG A 99 -0.69 -8.77 -22.81
N GLU A 100 0.06 -8.34 -21.80
CA GLU A 100 1.44 -8.74 -21.53
C GLU A 100 1.44 -9.85 -20.47
N GLY A 101 2.51 -10.67 -20.39
CA GLY A 101 2.67 -11.66 -19.31
C GLY A 101 2.13 -13.09 -19.58
N PHE A 102 2.02 -13.50 -20.85
CA PHE A 102 1.76 -14.91 -21.24
C PHE A 102 3.03 -15.62 -21.71
#